data_AF-A0A1G8L188-F1
#
_entry.id   AF-A0A1G8L188-F1
#
_cell.length_a   1.000
_cell.length_b   1.000
_cell.length_c   1.000
_cell.angle_alpha   90.00
_cell.angle_beta   90.00
_cell.angle_gamma   90.00
#
_symmetry.space_group_name_H-M   'P 1'
#
loop_
_entity.id
_entity.type
_entity.pdbx_description
1 polymer ?
#
loop_
_entity_poly.entity_id
_entity_poly.type
_entity_poly.pdbx_seq_one_letter_code
_entity_poly.pdbx_strand_id
1 'polypeptide(L)'
;MTNKLTIGSLKPGSSAFNRKFESSSVPAQTSENFIEIQQHQNTFKIKPDRNNTVLNSALNQEFELDYKCKKGTCGKCRVKLLKGNSMLTSVNEAEKKKLGKEIDANYRLACQAVFK
;
A
#
# COMPACT_ATOMS: atom_id res chain seq x y z
N MET A 1 13.88 60.06 -35.51
CA MET A 1 13.11 59.09 -36.32
C MET A 1 14.15 58.17 -36.94
N THR A 2 14.27 56.85 -36.74
CA THR A 2 13.44 55.80 -36.14
C THR A 2 14.38 54.60 -36.04
N ASN A 3 14.67 54.08 -34.84
CA ASN A 3 15.53 52.89 -34.71
C ASN A 3 14.70 51.62 -34.92
N LYS A 4 15.05 50.89 -35.99
CA LYS A 4 14.50 49.60 -36.40
C LYS A 4 14.97 48.53 -35.42
N LEU A 5 14.12 48.12 -34.47
CA LEU A 5 14.34 46.93 -33.66
C LEU A 5 13.58 45.76 -34.30
N THR A 6 14.34 44.87 -34.95
CA THR A 6 13.85 43.60 -35.50
C THR A 6 13.77 42.59 -34.35
N ILE A 7 12.56 42.35 -33.84
CA ILE A 7 12.32 41.35 -32.80
C ILE A 7 11.65 40.15 -33.47
N GLY A 8 12.38 39.04 -33.54
CA GLY A 8 11.91 37.78 -34.11
C GLY A 8 10.73 37.22 -33.32
N SER A 9 9.63 36.97 -34.04
CA SER A 9 8.45 36.31 -33.48
C SER A 9 8.75 34.82 -33.25
N LEU A 10 9.01 34.48 -31.99
CA LEU A 10 9.10 33.10 -31.49
C LEU A 10 7.73 32.40 -31.58
N LYS A 11 7.79 31.10 -31.90
CA LYS A 11 6.68 30.17 -32.18
C LYS A 11 5.50 30.25 -31.20
N PRO A 12 4.24 30.12 -31.67
CA PRO A 12 3.10 29.92 -30.79
C PRO A 12 3.16 28.54 -30.11
N GLY A 13 2.99 28.56 -28.80
CA GLY A 13 2.74 27.37 -28.00
C GLY A 13 1.39 26.75 -28.34
N SER A 14 1.40 25.44 -28.50
CA SER A 14 0.23 24.57 -28.40
C SER A 14 0.59 23.55 -27.32
N SER A 15 -0.01 23.72 -26.14
CA SER A 15 -1.27 23.07 -25.78
C SER A 15 -1.03 21.66 -25.23
N ALA A 16 -1.15 21.56 -23.91
CA ALA A 16 -1.85 20.51 -23.19
C ALA A 16 -1.56 19.05 -23.60
N PHE A 17 -0.75 18.36 -22.80
CA PHE A 17 -1.12 17.02 -22.37
C PHE A 17 -0.60 16.71 -20.96
N ASN A 18 -1.20 17.41 -19.99
CA ASN A 18 -1.22 16.93 -18.61
C ASN A 18 -2.36 15.92 -18.52
N ARG A 19 -2.06 14.62 -18.70
CA ARG A 19 -2.87 13.49 -18.22
C ARG A 19 -2.21 12.15 -18.53
N LYS A 20 -1.70 11.50 -17.48
CA LYS A 20 -2.09 10.14 -17.06
C LYS A 20 -1.15 9.70 -15.95
N PHE A 21 -1.44 10.17 -14.74
CA PHE A 21 -1.08 9.46 -13.53
C PHE A 21 -2.38 9.02 -12.89
N GLU A 22 -3.11 8.16 -13.61
CA GLU A 22 -4.30 7.57 -13.04
C GLU A 22 -4.52 6.21 -13.69
N SER A 23 -4.74 5.25 -12.81
CA SER A 23 -5.24 3.92 -13.13
C SER A 23 -4.24 2.99 -13.83
N SER A 24 -3.28 2.48 -13.05
CA SER A 24 -2.99 1.04 -13.13
C SER A 24 -4.18 0.27 -12.55
N SER A 25 -5.33 0.40 -13.21
CA SER A 25 -6.36 -0.62 -13.20
C SER A 25 -5.76 -1.82 -13.91
N VAL A 26 -5.20 -2.75 -13.16
CA VAL A 26 -4.94 -4.09 -13.67
C VAL A 26 -6.28 -4.82 -13.67
N PRO A 27 -6.83 -5.22 -14.83
CA PRO A 27 -8.05 -6.01 -14.90
C PRO A 27 -7.68 -7.50 -14.79
N ALA A 28 -8.04 -8.14 -13.69
CA ALA A 28 -8.12 -9.60 -13.62
C ALA A 28 -9.10 -9.99 -12.51
N GLN A 29 -10.35 -10.22 -12.88
CA GLN A 29 -11.28 -10.91 -12.02
C GLN A 29 -10.81 -12.36 -11.86
N THR A 30 -10.40 -12.78 -10.67
CA THR A 30 -10.34 -14.20 -10.30
C THR A 30 -10.47 -14.30 -8.77
N SER A 31 -11.66 -14.70 -8.30
CA SER A 31 -12.05 -15.01 -6.91
C SER A 31 -11.90 -13.88 -5.88
N GLU A 32 -13.03 -13.40 -5.32
CA GLU A 32 -13.13 -12.35 -4.30
C GLU A 32 -12.57 -12.79 -2.94
N ASN A 33 -11.28 -13.03 -2.88
CA ASN A 33 -10.61 -13.39 -1.66
C ASN A 33 -10.01 -12.13 -1.06
N PHE A 34 -10.75 -11.38 -0.24
CA PHE A 34 -10.20 -10.26 0.52
C PHE A 34 -9.76 -10.73 1.91
N ILE A 35 -8.77 -10.04 2.48
CA ILE A 35 -8.46 -10.17 3.90
C ILE A 35 -9.06 -8.99 4.66
N GLU A 36 -9.49 -9.24 5.89
CA GLU A 36 -10.06 -8.21 6.75
C GLU A 36 -9.14 -8.06 7.96
N ILE A 37 -8.61 -6.85 8.13
CA ILE A 37 -7.69 -6.53 9.21
C ILE A 37 -8.21 -5.34 9.99
N GLN A 38 -7.92 -5.32 11.28
CA GLN A 38 -8.27 -4.22 12.16
C GLN A 38 -7.00 -3.59 12.74
N GLN A 39 -6.88 -2.28 12.62
CA GLN A 39 -5.82 -1.50 13.26
C GLN A 39 -6.45 -0.38 14.08
N HIS A 40 -6.10 -0.32 15.37
CA HIS A 40 -6.71 0.62 16.32
C HIS A 40 -8.23 0.47 16.35
N GLN A 41 -8.98 1.44 15.79
CA GLN A 41 -10.45 1.45 15.71
C GLN A 41 -10.96 1.31 14.27
N ASN A 42 -10.06 1.13 13.29
CA ASN A 42 -10.38 1.10 11.87
C ASN A 42 -10.24 -0.33 11.35
N THR A 43 -11.17 -0.72 10.47
CA THR A 43 -11.15 -2.02 9.80
C THR A 43 -10.94 -1.81 8.31
N PHE A 44 -9.98 -2.52 7.74
CA PHE A 44 -9.56 -2.40 6.35
C PHE A 44 -9.75 -3.73 5.62
N LYS A 45 -10.28 -3.66 4.40
CA LYS A 45 -10.49 -4.81 3.52
C LYS A 45 -9.44 -4.76 2.42
N ILE A 46 -8.38 -5.55 2.58
CA ILE A 46 -7.22 -5.52 1.68
C ILE A 46 -7.34 -6.65 0.69
N LYS A 47 -7.24 -6.31 -0.60
CA LYS A 47 -7.05 -7.30 -1.65
C LYS A 47 -5.65 -7.92 -1.53
N PRO A 48 -5.54 -9.26 -1.46
CA PRO A 48 -4.27 -9.95 -1.38
C PRO A 48 -3.53 -9.76 -2.70
N ASP A 49 -2.25 -9.44 -2.58
CA ASP A 49 -1.37 -9.28 -3.73
C ASP A 49 -0.19 -10.23 -3.57
N ARG A 50 -0.07 -11.18 -4.50
CA ARG A 50 0.89 -12.28 -4.40
C ARG A 50 2.32 -11.74 -4.31
N ASN A 51 3.14 -12.34 -3.45
CA ASN A 51 4.51 -11.91 -3.16
C ASN A 51 4.66 -10.50 -2.58
N ASN A 52 3.55 -9.84 -2.22
CA ASN A 52 3.57 -8.55 -1.55
C ASN A 52 3.22 -8.68 -0.06
N THR A 53 3.66 -7.69 0.71
CA THR A 53 3.30 -7.60 2.13
C THR A 53 1.91 -7.00 2.29
N VAL A 54 1.21 -7.37 3.36
CA VAL A 54 -0.09 -6.78 3.72
C VAL A 54 0.00 -5.26 3.79
N LEU A 55 1.08 -4.74 4.37
CA LEU A 55 1.33 -3.31 4.42
C LEU A 55 1.44 -2.71 3.01
N ASN A 56 2.22 -3.31 2.10
CA ASN A 56 2.37 -2.76 0.75
C ASN A 56 1.03 -2.79 0.00
N SER A 57 0.30 -3.90 0.04
CA SER A 57 -1.02 -4.01 -0.59
C SER A 57 -2.02 -3.00 -0.04
N ALA A 58 -1.95 -2.70 1.26
CA ALA A 58 -2.79 -1.67 1.87
C ALA A 58 -2.44 -0.26 1.36
N LEU A 59 -1.15 0.06 1.27
CA LEU A 59 -0.69 1.35 0.75
C LEU A 59 -1.02 1.53 -0.74
N ASN A 60 -0.95 0.45 -1.53
CA ASN A 60 -1.38 0.47 -2.93
C ASN A 60 -2.89 0.71 -3.09
N GLN A 61 -3.68 0.36 -2.07
CA GLN A 61 -5.13 0.62 -2.01
C GLN A 61 -5.45 1.93 -1.28
N GLU A 62 -4.45 2.76 -1.00
CA GLU A 62 -4.60 4.06 -0.33
C GLU A 62 -5.20 3.97 1.08
N PHE A 63 -5.01 2.83 1.77
CA PHE A 63 -5.43 2.69 3.16
C PHE A 63 -4.43 3.34 4.12
N GLU A 64 -4.95 4.11 5.06
CA GLU A 64 -4.20 4.80 6.10
C GLU A 64 -3.85 3.85 7.26
N LEU A 65 -2.86 2.97 7.04
CA LEU A 65 -2.28 2.16 8.12
C LEU A 65 -1.17 2.92 8.85
N ASP A 66 -1.10 2.78 10.16
CA ASP A 66 0.03 3.30 10.95
C ASP A 66 1.25 2.39 10.76
N TYR A 67 2.30 2.92 10.13
CA TYR A 67 3.58 2.26 9.98
C TYR A 67 4.74 3.26 10.12
N LYS A 68 5.93 2.75 10.39
CA LYS A 68 7.15 3.59 10.47
C LYS A 68 8.38 2.91 9.89
N CYS A 69 8.70 1.72 10.39
CA CYS A 69 9.99 1.09 10.11
C CYS A 69 10.00 0.17 8.89
N LYS A 70 8.86 -0.41 8.49
CA LYS A 70 8.74 -1.45 7.44
C LYS A 70 9.66 -2.69 7.60
N LYS A 71 10.40 -2.81 8.72
CA LYS A 71 11.37 -3.87 9.01
C LYS A 71 10.91 -4.86 10.09
N GLY A 72 9.69 -4.70 10.62
CA GLY A 72 9.18 -5.55 11.70
C GLY A 72 9.75 -5.30 13.10
N THR A 73 10.59 -4.27 13.31
CA THR A 73 11.25 -4.01 14.61
C THR A 73 10.47 -3.06 15.52
N CYS A 74 9.72 -2.11 14.95
CA CYS A 74 9.02 -1.08 15.71
C CYS A 74 7.69 -1.55 16.30
N GLY A 75 6.95 -2.42 15.61
CA GLY A 75 5.63 -2.91 16.06
C GLY A 75 4.45 -1.97 15.82
N LYS A 76 4.66 -0.80 15.18
CA LYS A 76 3.56 0.13 14.83
C LYS A 76 2.58 -0.44 13.81
N CYS A 77 3.10 -1.20 12.86
CA CYS A 77 2.33 -1.92 11.84
C CYS A 77 1.51 -3.11 12.41
N ARG A 78 1.25 -3.13 13.74
CA ARG A 78 0.47 -4.19 14.39
C ARG A 78 -0.98 -4.09 13.94
N VAL A 79 -1.52 -5.22 13.50
CA VAL A 79 -2.90 -5.33 13.04
C VAL A 79 -3.48 -6.64 13.56
N LYS A 80 -4.77 -6.63 13.87
CA LYS A 80 -5.51 -7.84 14.21
C LYS A 80 -6.08 -8.43 12.93
N LEU A 81 -5.80 -9.70 12.68
CA LEU A 81 -6.34 -10.39 11.52
C LEU A 81 -7.75 -10.90 11.87
N LEU A 82 -8.76 -10.42 11.16
CA LEU A 82 -10.16 -10.85 11.37
C LEU A 82 -10.55 -11.95 10.38
N LYS A 83 -10.13 -11.82 9.11
CA LYS A 83 -10.39 -12.81 8.05
C LYS A 83 -9.21 -12.97 7.12
N GLY A 84 -9.10 -14.16 6.52
CA GLY A 84 -8.12 -14.43 5.47
C GLY A 84 -6.79 -15.01 5.94
N ASN A 85 -6.67 -15.50 7.18
CA ASN A 85 -5.43 -16.09 7.71
C ASN A 85 -4.84 -17.19 6.83
N SER A 86 -5.68 -17.98 6.17
CA SER A 86 -5.24 -19.05 5.26
C SER A 86 -4.45 -18.54 4.05
N MET A 87 -4.66 -17.28 3.65
CA MET A 87 -3.98 -16.65 2.52
C MET A 87 -2.64 -16.03 2.87
N LEU A 88 -2.31 -15.94 4.16
CA LEU A 88 -1.06 -15.38 4.62
C LEU A 88 -0.04 -16.47 4.93
N THR A 89 1.23 -16.10 4.90
CA THR A 89 2.33 -16.87 5.46
C THR A 89 2.17 -17.10 6.96
N SER A 90 2.81 -18.15 7.47
CA SER A 90 2.88 -18.41 8.90
C SER A 90 3.56 -17.27 9.65
N VAL A 91 3.39 -17.23 10.97
CA VAL A 91 3.99 -16.20 11.82
C VAL A 91 5.51 -16.24 11.72
N ASN A 92 6.11 -15.09 11.40
CA ASN A 92 7.55 -14.96 11.25
C ASN A 92 8.23 -14.76 12.62
N GLU A 93 9.53 -15.06 12.73
CA GLU A 93 10.28 -14.93 13.99
C GLU A 93 10.30 -13.50 14.53
N ALA A 94 10.40 -12.50 13.64
CA ALA A 94 10.35 -11.09 14.01
C ALA A 94 9.02 -10.71 14.68
N GLU A 95 7.91 -11.28 14.20
CA GLU A 95 6.59 -11.07 14.77
C GLU A 95 6.47 -11.75 16.11
N LYS A 96 6.89 -13.02 16.21
CA LYS A 96 6.89 -13.77 17.46
C LYS A 96 7.73 -13.06 18.54
N LYS A 97 8.89 -12.52 18.18
CA LYS A 97 9.76 -11.77 19.09
C LYS A 97 9.12 -10.47 19.58
N LYS A 98 8.34 -9.79 18.73
CA LYS A 98 7.75 -8.48 19.05
C LYS A 98 6.39 -8.55 19.74
N LEU A 99 5.50 -9.42 19.24
CA LEU A 99 4.13 -9.60 19.71
C LEU A 99 4.03 -10.66 20.81
N GLY A 100 4.91 -11.67 20.83
CA GLY A 100 4.92 -12.72 21.85
C GLY A 100 3.55 -13.39 22.00
N LYS A 101 2.84 -13.07 23.10
CA LYS A 101 1.51 -13.59 23.44
C LYS A 101 0.39 -12.99 22.59
N GLU A 102 0.58 -11.83 21.97
CA GLU A 102 -0.44 -11.19 21.12
C GLU A 102 -0.69 -11.99 19.84
N ILE A 103 0.27 -12.82 19.40
CA ILE A 103 0.09 -13.74 18.26
C ILE A 103 -1.11 -14.68 18.48
N ASP A 104 -1.30 -15.14 19.72
CA ASP A 104 -2.39 -16.04 20.11
C ASP A 104 -3.77 -15.35 19.95
N ALA A 105 -3.81 -14.03 20.14
CA ALA A 105 -4.97 -13.19 19.90
C ALA A 105 -5.15 -12.77 18.42
N ASN A 106 -4.49 -13.46 17.49
CA ASN A 106 -4.51 -13.20 16.04
C ASN A 106 -3.93 -11.83 15.63
N TYR A 107 -3.02 -11.26 16.43
CA TYR A 107 -2.27 -10.07 16.01
C TYR A 107 -1.09 -10.47 15.13
N ARG A 108 -0.85 -9.67 14.08
CA ARG A 108 0.20 -9.85 13.08
C ARG A 108 0.87 -8.50 12.81
N LEU A 109 2.11 -8.51 12.33
CA LEU A 109 2.74 -7.29 11.80
C LEU A 109 2.46 -7.19 10.30
N ALA A 110 1.65 -6.22 9.87
CA ALA A 110 1.31 -6.03 8.46
C ALA A 110 2.55 -5.88 7.57
N CYS A 111 3.65 -5.36 8.11
CA CYS A 111 4.91 -5.18 7.38
C CYS A 111 5.74 -6.46 7.18
N GLN A 112 5.51 -7.51 7.98
CA GLN A 112 6.18 -8.81 7.83
C GLN A 112 5.24 -9.90 7.29
N ALA A 113 3.94 -9.64 7.32
CA ALA A 113 2.92 -10.55 6.83
C ALA A 113 2.88 -10.50 5.30
N VAL A 114 3.13 -11.64 4.66
CA VAL A 114 3.21 -11.79 3.19
C VAL A 114 2.04 -12.65 2.72
N PHE A 115 1.47 -12.30 1.57
CA PHE A 115 0.46 -13.12 0.91
C PHE A 115 1.12 -14.32 0.21
N LYS A 116 0.51 -15.50 0.37
CA LYS A 116 0.89 -16.73 -0.32
C LYS A 116 0.45 -16.73 -1.79
#